data_AF-K1T8W5-F1
#
_entry.id   AF-K1T8W5-F1
#
_cell.length_a   1.000
_cell.length_b   1.000
_cell.length_c   1.000
_cell.angle_alpha   90.00
_cell.angle_beta   90.00
_cell.angle_gamma   90.00
#
_symmetry.space_group_name_H-M   'P 1'
#
loop_
_entity.id
_entity.type
_entity.pdbx_description
1 polymer ?
#
loop_
_entity_poly.entity_id
_entity_poly.type
_entity_poly.pdbx_seq_one_letter_code
_entity_poly.pdbx_strand_id
1 'polypeptide(L)'
;MDSLVSNQPIYIAENGKRTRRQQASMPSSNTLFKACIHGDQTVVTGSTVRMRMLEDAVVCGMKIPANTLFYGVATLGANRLEVVVNNLKVGNTISPVS
;
A
#
# COMPACT_ATOMS: atom_id res chain seq x y z
N MET A 1 -50.59 0.59 1.75
CA MET A 1 -49.15 0.37 1.51
C MET A 1 -48.40 0.95 2.68
N ASP A 2 -48.11 0.14 3.68
CA ASP A 2 -47.14 0.42 4.72
C ASP A 2 -46.78 -0.92 5.38
N SER A 3 -45.58 -1.01 5.95
CA SER A 3 -45.01 -2.17 6.67
C SER A 3 -44.24 -3.16 5.74
N LEU A 4 -43.01 -3.61 6.00
CA LEU A 4 -42.10 -3.54 7.14
C LEU A 4 -40.63 -3.66 6.69
N VAL A 5 -39.76 -2.95 7.40
CA VAL A 5 -38.30 -3.13 7.41
C VAL A 5 -37.96 -4.55 7.90
N SER A 6 -37.08 -5.26 7.19
CA SER A 6 -36.29 -6.36 7.79
C SER A 6 -34.92 -6.50 7.14
N ASN A 7 -34.12 -5.42 7.17
CA ASN A 7 -32.70 -5.55 6.87
C ASN A 7 -31.98 -6.10 8.09
N GLN A 8 -31.64 -7.39 8.17
CA GLN A 8 -30.51 -7.92 8.98
C GLN A 8 -30.12 -9.34 8.54
N PRO A 9 -28.81 -9.67 8.47
CA PRO A 9 -28.35 -10.99 8.87
C PRO A 9 -27.74 -10.90 10.27
N ILE A 10 -28.54 -11.21 11.31
CA ILE A 10 -27.99 -11.53 12.63
C ILE A 10 -27.52 -12.99 12.55
N TYR A 11 -26.22 -13.24 12.65
CA TYR A 11 -25.68 -14.59 12.71
C TYR A 11 -25.88 -15.16 14.12
N ILE A 12 -26.85 -16.05 14.25
CA ILE A 12 -27.20 -16.76 15.48
C ILE A 12 -26.58 -18.15 15.39
N ALA A 13 -25.71 -18.51 16.33
CA ALA A 13 -25.23 -19.89 16.44
C ALA A 13 -26.37 -20.81 16.92
N GLU A 14 -26.26 -22.12 16.70
CA GLU A 14 -27.28 -23.12 17.08
C GLU A 14 -27.74 -23.01 18.55
N ASN A 15 -26.86 -22.51 19.43
CA ASN A 15 -27.13 -22.24 20.84
C ASN A 15 -27.77 -20.87 21.14
N GLY A 16 -28.32 -20.17 20.13
CA GLY A 16 -29.00 -18.88 20.29
C GLY A 16 -28.08 -17.69 20.57
N LYS A 17 -26.76 -17.89 20.69
CA LYS A 17 -25.80 -16.82 20.96
C LYS A 17 -25.44 -16.08 19.68
N ARG A 18 -25.40 -14.74 19.76
CA ARG A 18 -24.97 -13.87 18.65
C ARG A 18 -23.47 -14.09 18.44
N THR A 19 -23.08 -14.60 17.27
CA THR A 19 -21.67 -14.79 16.93
C THR A 19 -21.16 -13.57 16.16
N ARG A 20 -20.01 -13.04 16.59
CA ARG A 20 -19.30 -12.01 15.82
C ARG A 20 -18.71 -12.68 14.59
N ARG A 21 -18.97 -12.15 13.40
CA ARG A 21 -18.34 -12.58 12.14
C ARG A 21 -16.82 -12.65 12.37
N GLN A 22 -16.24 -13.85 12.29
CA GLN A 22 -14.79 -14.01 12.38
C GLN A 22 -14.19 -13.22 11.21
N GLN A 23 -13.31 -12.27 11.51
CA GLN A 23 -12.58 -11.56 10.46
C GLN A 23 -11.77 -12.60 9.70
N ALA A 24 -11.98 -12.69 8.39
CA ALA A 24 -11.19 -13.56 7.53
C ALA A 24 -9.70 -13.21 7.75
N SER A 25 -8.90 -14.20 8.13
CA SER A 25 -7.46 -14.07 8.25
C SER A 25 -6.90 -13.72 6.87
N MET A 26 -6.56 -12.45 6.65
CA MET A 26 -5.87 -12.06 5.43
C MET A 26 -4.51 -12.76 5.40
N PRO A 27 -4.05 -13.25 4.22
CA PRO A 27 -2.74 -13.85 4.09
C PRO A 27 -1.69 -12.85 4.59
N SER A 28 -0.77 -13.34 5.42
CA SER A 28 0.29 -12.58 6.08
C SER A 28 1.39 -12.07 5.13
N SER A 29 1.18 -12.11 3.82
CA SER A 29 2.03 -11.41 2.87
C SER A 29 1.65 -9.92 2.91
N ASN A 30 2.26 -9.18 3.82
CA ASN A 30 2.12 -7.73 3.87
C ASN A 30 2.75 -7.14 2.60
N THR A 31 1.94 -6.85 1.58
CA THR A 31 2.39 -6.20 0.33
C THR A 31 2.65 -4.70 0.51
N LEU A 32 2.30 -4.14 1.68
CA LEU A 32 2.49 -2.73 2.01
C LEU A 32 3.87 -2.54 2.65
N PHE A 33 4.55 -1.47 2.26
CA PHE A 33 5.82 -1.05 2.84
C PHE A 33 5.77 0.45 3.17
N LYS A 34 6.47 0.84 4.23
CA LYS A 34 6.61 2.25 4.61
C LYS A 34 7.58 2.97 3.68
N ALA A 35 7.20 4.15 3.23
CA ALA A 35 8.04 5.03 2.43
C ALA A 35 7.78 6.51 2.77
N CYS A 36 8.73 7.37 2.43
CA CYS A 36 8.60 8.83 2.52
C CYS A 36 8.96 9.51 1.18
N ILE A 37 8.51 10.75 1.00
CA ILE A 37 8.98 11.60 -0.09
C ILE A 37 10.42 12.02 0.20
N HIS A 38 11.28 11.92 -0.81
CA HIS A 38 12.70 12.22 -0.66
C HIS A 38 12.98 13.70 -0.97
N GLY A 39 12.90 14.52 0.08
CA GLY A 39 13.13 15.97 0.01
C GLY A 39 11.93 16.75 -0.50
N ASP A 40 12.06 18.07 -0.50
CA ASP A 40 11.03 18.96 -1.00
C ASP A 40 11.00 18.96 -2.53
N GLN A 41 9.81 18.84 -3.10
CA GLN A 41 9.62 18.81 -4.54
C GLN A 41 8.25 19.38 -4.91
N THR A 42 8.23 20.34 -5.83
CA THR A 42 7.01 20.82 -6.47
C THR A 42 6.63 19.87 -7.59
N VAL A 43 5.40 19.37 -7.55
CA VAL A 43 4.90 18.36 -8.48
C VAL A 43 3.64 18.86 -9.17
N VAL A 44 3.58 18.62 -10.47
CA VAL A 44 2.37 18.76 -11.29
C VAL A 44 2.02 17.39 -11.87
N THR A 45 0.82 17.25 -12.43
CA THR A 45 0.44 16.01 -13.13
C THR A 45 1.47 15.66 -14.21
N GLY A 46 1.93 14.41 -14.19
CA GLY A 46 3.02 13.89 -15.04
C GLY A 46 4.43 14.02 -14.43
N SER A 47 4.59 14.72 -13.29
CA SER A 47 5.90 14.88 -12.66
C SER A 47 6.40 13.58 -12.04
N THR A 48 7.71 13.36 -12.09
CA THR A 48 8.34 12.26 -11.36
C THR A 48 8.50 12.60 -9.88
N VAL A 49 8.00 11.73 -9.02
CA VAL A 49 8.13 11.82 -7.56
C VAL A 49 9.27 10.94 -7.09
N ARG A 50 10.16 11.50 -6.28
CA ARG A 50 11.28 10.79 -5.68
C ARG A 50 10.89 10.35 -4.28
N MET A 51 11.03 9.07 -4.00
CA MET A 51 10.61 8.46 -2.74
C MET A 51 11.70 7.55 -2.20
N ARG A 52 11.66 7.29 -0.89
CA ARG A 52 12.61 6.44 -0.17
C ARG A 52 11.87 5.43 0.69
N MET A 53 12.26 4.16 0.60
CA MET A 53 11.77 3.12 1.51
C MET A 53 12.28 3.36 2.94
N LEU A 54 11.41 3.20 3.93
CA LEU A 54 11.74 3.34 5.36
C LEU A 54 12.00 2.00 6.04
N GLU A 55 11.63 0.88 5.41
CA GLU A 55 11.81 -0.47 5.92
C GLU A 55 12.19 -1.42 4.78
N ASP A 56 12.76 -2.57 5.14
CA ASP A 56 13.02 -3.64 4.19
C ASP A 56 11.68 -4.17 3.64
N ALA A 57 11.58 -4.32 2.33
CA ALA A 57 10.37 -4.82 1.66
C ALA A 57 10.69 -6.06 0.82
N VAL A 58 9.73 -6.97 0.69
CA VAL A 58 9.84 -8.12 -0.21
C VAL A 58 8.85 -7.92 -1.35
N VAL A 59 9.38 -7.68 -2.56
CA VAL A 59 8.59 -7.48 -3.78
C VAL A 59 8.96 -8.57 -4.77
N CYS A 60 7.97 -9.34 -5.21
CA CYS A 60 8.16 -10.47 -6.14
C CYS A 60 9.25 -11.47 -5.69
N GLY A 61 9.41 -11.68 -4.38
CA GLY A 61 10.44 -12.56 -3.82
C GLY A 61 11.85 -11.95 -3.75
N MET A 62 12.06 -10.73 -4.27
CA MET A 62 13.31 -9.99 -4.10
C MET A 62 13.25 -9.14 -2.84
N LYS A 63 14.32 -9.20 -2.04
CA LYS A 63 14.48 -8.32 -0.87
C LYS A 63 15.01 -6.97 -1.31
N ILE A 64 14.25 -5.92 -1.00
CA ILE A 64 14.62 -4.53 -1.22
C ILE A 64 15.01 -3.96 0.15
N PRO A 65 16.24 -3.46 0.31
CA PRO A 65 16.66 -2.88 1.58
C PRO A 65 15.96 -1.55 1.85
N ALA A 66 15.79 -1.23 3.13
CA ALA A 66 15.45 0.11 3.56
C ALA A 66 16.39 1.15 2.92
N ASN A 67 15.92 2.39 2.79
CA ASN A 67 16.62 3.50 2.14
C ASN A 67 16.82 3.39 0.63
N THR A 68 16.27 2.36 -0.02
CA THR A 68 16.23 2.31 -1.49
C THR A 68 15.40 3.48 -2.03
N LEU A 69 15.99 4.22 -2.96
CA LEU A 69 15.30 5.29 -3.69
C LEU A 69 14.51 4.69 -4.84
N PHE A 70 13.26 5.12 -4.98
CA PHE A 70 12.39 4.71 -6.08
C PHE A 70 11.57 5.89 -6.57
N TYR A 71 11.02 5.75 -7.77
CA TYR A 71 10.41 6.84 -8.51
C TYR A 71 9.04 6.43 -9.04
N GLY A 72 8.11 7.37 -9.04
CA GLY A 72 6.78 7.18 -9.64
C GLY A 72 6.30 8.43 -10.34
N VAL A 73 5.24 8.32 -11.13
CA VAL A 73 4.61 9.46 -11.82
C VAL A 73 3.43 9.94 -10.98
N ALA A 74 3.41 11.24 -10.69
CA ALA A 74 2.30 11.88 -9.97
C ALA A 74 1.15 12.25 -10.91
N THR A 75 -0.06 11.98 -10.45
CA THR A 75 -1.30 12.51 -11.04
C THR A 75 -2.05 13.27 -9.96
N LEU A 76 -2.31 14.56 -10.18
CA LEU A 76 -3.05 15.38 -9.24
C LEU A 76 -4.55 15.11 -9.40
N GLY A 77 -5.15 14.43 -8.43
CA GLY A 77 -6.61 14.32 -8.31
C GLY A 77 -7.20 15.54 -7.62
N ALA A 78 -8.53 15.56 -7.44
CA ALA A 78 -9.21 16.67 -6.77
C ALA A 78 -8.75 16.86 -5.31
N ASN A 79 -8.55 15.76 -4.56
CA ASN A 79 -8.23 15.80 -3.12
C ASN A 79 -6.92 15.10 -2.75
N ARG A 80 -6.44 14.19 -3.60
CA ARG A 80 -5.27 13.34 -3.31
C ARG A 80 -4.36 13.34 -4.52
N LEU A 81 -3.06 13.30 -4.24
CA LEU A 81 -2.04 13.04 -5.23
C LEU A 81 -1.87 11.52 -5.35
N GLU A 82 -2.10 11.00 -6.56
CA GLU A 82 -1.83 9.61 -6.89
C GLU A 82 -0.40 9.49 -7.41
N VAL A 83 0.32 8.44 -7.00
CA VAL A 83 1.66 8.14 -7.53
C VAL A 83 1.67 6.72 -8.05
N VAL A 84 1.98 6.56 -9.33
CA VAL A 84 2.12 5.25 -9.97
C VAL A 84 3.60 4.90 -10.10
N VAL A 85 4.01 3.78 -9.51
CA VAL A 85 5.38 3.27 -9.57
C VAL A 85 5.41 2.06 -10.50
N ASN A 86 5.94 2.23 -11.70
CA ASN A 86 6.00 1.15 -12.70
C ASN A 86 7.24 0.25 -12.51
N ASN A 87 8.34 0.83 -12.04
CA ASN A 87 9.62 0.15 -11.95
C ASN A 87 10.29 0.47 -10.62
N LEU A 88 10.83 -0.56 -9.98
CA LEU A 88 11.59 -0.42 -8.74
C LEU A 88 13.01 -0.92 -9.00
N LYS A 89 13.98 -0.01 -8.94
CA LYS A 89 15.39 -0.33 -9.14
C LYS A 89 16.01 -0.78 -7.82
N VAL A 90 16.59 -1.98 -7.81
CA VAL A 90 17.27 -2.56 -6.66
C VAL A 90 18.70 -2.83 -7.05
N GLY A 91 19.64 -2.20 -6.34
CA GLY A 91 21.07 -2.33 -6.65
C GLY A 91 21.57 -1.33 -7.69
N ASN A 92 22.67 -0.67 -7.33
CA ASN A 92 23.53 0.06 -8.24
C ASN A 92 24.94 -0.46 -7.94
N THR A 93 25.40 -1.47 -8.68
CA THR A 93 26.79 -1.92 -8.58
C THR A 93 27.68 -0.75 -9.02
N ILE A 94 28.38 -0.13 -8.07
CA ILE A 94 29.56 0.69 -8.35
C ILE A 94 30.72 -0.06 -7.71
N SER A 95 31.51 -0.69 -8.57
CA SER A 95 32.75 -1.39 -8.26
C SER A 95 33.85 -0.40 -7.87
N PRO A 96 34.82 -0.83 -7.04
CA PRO A 96 35.71 0.07 -6.31
C PRO A 96 36.58 0.92 -7.23
N VAL A 97 36.90 2.12 -6.74
CA VAL A 97 38.04 2.90 -7.23
C VAL A 97 39.01 3.05 -6.06
N SER A 98 40.29 2.96 -6.38
CA SER A 98 41.49 2.74 -5.57
C SER A 98 41.62 3.58 -4.30
#